data_AF-A0A3L7SSK1-F1
#
_entry.id   AF-A0A3L7SSK1-F1
#
_cell.length_a   1.000
_cell.length_b   1.000
_cell.length_c   1.000
_cell.angle_alpha   90.00
_cell.angle_beta   90.00
_cell.angle_gamma   90.00
#
_symmetry.space_group_name_H-M   'P 1'
#
loop_
_entity.id
_entity.type
_entity.pdbx_description
1 polymer ?
#
loop_
_entity_poly.entity_id
_entity_poly.type
_entity_poly.pdbx_seq_one_letter_code
_entity_poly.pdbx_strand_id
1 'polypeptide(L)'
;MAMLFSSPVIAAEEDVSEKKRTEILKTFRDSPFLNKYCIECHGKNANVKKGDVSFANALKRPGAGEFRKQWQATFVNVKDHSMPPVDAKNQPTDEERRKFLELIPLIRYLNPKDPGLFVIRRLNKVEYGNTLHDFLGIDPSVAKDLPDEVPGEGYLNTLSPLQTEQYLVIANEALNLALGMKDGPATNKQKLLFGTTPSSESDWRNAAKKVAHSLTRSAYRRPATDEEIAVLLRVYELSRENKLDYQASLRMMLKAVLISPQFLFITPAKETPENQTIVALDDHHLASRLSYFLWSTMPDAELSGLADLGKLHEPETLRTQVKRMLLDPRSKALFEGFGSQWLGVKGLKDKRFDPVKFPGMTPEVRAAMYDEVWLLFDSIVRSNHSIMNFINSDYTFLNEKLAKI
;
A
#
# COMPACT_ATOMS: atom_id res chain seq x y z
N MET A 1 26.28 29.93 -22.08
CA MET A 1 24.95 30.09 -22.70
C MET A 1 24.31 28.70 -22.77
N ALA A 2 23.90 28.19 -21.60
CA ALA A 2 23.28 26.87 -21.46
C ALA A 2 21.77 27.08 -21.53
N MET A 3 21.14 26.53 -22.57
CA MET A 3 19.69 26.58 -22.72
C MET A 3 19.05 25.82 -21.56
N LEU A 4 18.36 26.57 -20.71
CA LEU A 4 17.44 26.12 -19.69
C LEU A 4 16.34 25.28 -20.36
N PHE A 5 16.43 23.96 -20.24
CA PHE A 5 15.26 23.11 -20.45
C PHE A 5 14.34 23.29 -19.24
N SER A 6 13.47 24.30 -19.29
CA SER A 6 12.24 24.27 -18.51
C SER A 6 11.34 23.21 -19.12
N SER A 7 11.56 21.94 -18.78
CA SER A 7 10.51 20.95 -18.93
C SER A 7 9.34 21.41 -18.09
N PRO A 8 8.11 21.47 -18.63
CA PRO A 8 6.96 21.83 -17.84
C PRO A 8 6.88 20.83 -16.69
N VAL A 9 6.82 21.38 -15.49
CA VAL A 9 6.42 20.75 -14.24
C VAL A 9 5.54 19.54 -14.56
N ILE A 10 5.99 18.35 -14.17
CA ILE A 10 5.12 17.18 -14.09
C ILE A 10 4.10 17.56 -13.01
N ALA A 11 3.03 18.22 -13.45
CA ALA A 11 1.83 18.39 -12.66
C ALA A 11 1.42 17.00 -12.21
N ALA A 12 1.04 16.88 -10.93
CA ALA A 12 0.35 15.72 -10.39
C ALA A 12 -0.56 15.13 -11.47
N GLU A 13 -0.46 13.82 -11.74
CA GLU A 13 -1.19 13.14 -12.81
C GLU A 13 -2.66 13.55 -12.79
N GLU A 14 -3.00 14.61 -13.55
CA GLU A 14 -4.36 14.92 -13.88
C GLU A 14 -4.85 13.68 -14.61
N ASP A 15 -5.93 13.10 -14.09
CA ASP A 15 -6.58 11.99 -14.76
C ASP A 15 -6.84 12.40 -16.20
N VAL A 16 -6.03 11.87 -17.12
CA VAL A 16 -6.05 12.26 -18.52
C VAL A 16 -7.43 11.89 -19.00
N SER A 17 -8.26 12.91 -19.27
CA SER A 17 -9.66 12.71 -19.61
C SER A 17 -9.80 11.67 -20.73
N GLU A 18 -10.88 10.90 -20.72
CA GLU A 18 -11.14 9.87 -21.74
C GLU A 18 -11.06 10.46 -23.17
N LYS A 19 -11.43 11.74 -23.31
CA LYS A 19 -11.25 12.53 -24.52
C LYS A 19 -9.78 12.63 -24.95
N LYS A 20 -8.88 13.00 -24.04
CA LYS A 20 -7.44 13.11 -24.31
C LYS A 20 -6.80 11.74 -24.56
N ARG A 21 -7.24 10.67 -23.88
CA ARG A 21 -6.82 9.29 -24.19
C ARG A 21 -7.20 8.90 -25.61
N THR A 22 -8.44 9.20 -26.01
CA THR A 22 -8.95 8.95 -27.37
C THR A 22 -8.14 9.72 -28.42
N GLU A 23 -7.80 10.98 -28.14
CA GLU A 23 -6.97 11.82 -29.01
C GLU A 23 -5.55 11.28 -29.16
N ILE A 24 -4.90 10.87 -28.07
CA ILE A 24 -3.56 10.25 -28.10
C ILE A 24 -3.60 8.96 -28.92
N LEU A 25 -4.61 8.10 -28.70
CA LEU A 25 -4.74 6.85 -29.42
C LEU A 25 -4.93 7.08 -30.93
N LYS A 26 -5.75 8.07 -31.30
CA LYS A 26 -5.95 8.46 -32.70
C LYS A 26 -4.65 8.96 -33.32
N THR A 27 -3.99 9.92 -32.66
CA THR A 27 -2.71 10.51 -33.10
C THR A 27 -1.63 9.45 -33.29
N PHE A 28 -1.59 8.47 -32.38
CA PHE A 28 -0.67 7.35 -32.47
C PHE A 28 -0.97 6.41 -33.65
N ARG A 29 -2.23 6.01 -33.83
CA ARG A 29 -2.65 5.11 -34.93
C ARG A 29 -2.46 5.77 -36.30
N ASP A 30 -2.70 7.07 -36.39
CA ASP A 30 -2.63 7.85 -37.63
C ASP A 30 -1.22 8.43 -37.87
N SER A 31 -0.24 8.12 -37.00
CA SER A 31 1.11 8.66 -37.08
C SER A 31 1.74 8.46 -38.47
N PRO A 32 2.03 9.54 -39.22
CA PRO A 32 2.68 9.44 -40.52
C PRO A 32 4.07 8.82 -40.39
N PHE A 33 4.78 9.12 -39.30
CA PHE A 33 6.12 8.60 -39.03
C PHE A 33 6.10 7.06 -38.94
N LEU A 34 5.19 6.53 -38.14
CA LEU A 34 5.09 5.08 -37.92
C LEU A 34 4.70 4.34 -39.20
N ASN A 35 3.74 4.90 -39.96
CA ASN A 35 3.29 4.32 -41.24
C ASN A 35 4.36 4.39 -42.33
N LYS A 36 5.13 5.49 -42.43
CA LYS A 36 6.11 5.71 -43.50
C LYS A 36 7.46 5.05 -43.24
N TYR A 37 7.91 4.99 -41.98
CA TYR A 37 9.28 4.63 -41.64
C TYR A 37 9.43 3.33 -40.83
N CYS A 38 8.35 2.79 -40.24
CA CYS A 38 8.45 1.62 -39.35
C CYS A 38 7.78 0.36 -39.92
N ILE A 39 6.55 0.48 -40.42
CA ILE A 39 5.68 -0.68 -40.67
C ILE A 39 6.15 -1.59 -41.80
N GLU A 40 6.87 -1.08 -42.81
CA GLU A 40 7.38 -1.91 -43.91
C GLU A 40 8.33 -3.02 -43.40
N CYS A 41 9.19 -2.71 -42.42
CA CYS A 41 10.18 -3.64 -41.88
C CYS A 41 9.75 -4.31 -40.56
N HIS A 42 8.94 -3.64 -39.74
CA HIS A 42 8.54 -4.11 -38.40
C HIS A 42 7.06 -4.50 -38.30
N GLY A 43 6.28 -4.32 -39.37
CA GLY A 43 5.01 -5.00 -39.58
C GLY A 43 3.80 -4.53 -38.76
N LYS A 44 2.63 -4.61 -39.39
CA LYS A 44 1.33 -4.81 -38.71
C LYS A 44 1.01 -6.30 -38.48
N ASN A 45 1.78 -7.18 -39.11
CA ASN A 45 1.71 -8.64 -39.00
C ASN A 45 2.98 -9.15 -38.29
N ALA A 46 2.83 -10.12 -37.39
CA ALA A 46 3.93 -10.70 -36.61
C ALA A 46 5.04 -11.34 -37.47
N ASN A 47 4.72 -11.72 -38.70
CA ASN A 47 5.67 -12.30 -39.65
C ASN A 47 6.65 -11.27 -40.26
N VAL A 48 6.36 -9.98 -40.14
CA VAL A 48 7.24 -8.90 -40.62
C VAL A 48 8.02 -8.38 -39.41
N LYS A 49 9.27 -8.83 -39.29
CA LYS A 49 10.12 -8.61 -38.10
C LYS A 49 11.61 -8.45 -38.42
N LYS A 50 12.01 -7.37 -39.08
CA LYS A 50 13.44 -7.07 -39.30
C LYS A 50 14.13 -6.83 -37.96
N GLY A 51 15.31 -7.45 -37.77
CA GLY A 51 16.06 -7.38 -36.51
C GLY A 51 15.32 -7.99 -35.32
N ASP A 52 14.46 -8.98 -35.56
CA ASP A 52 13.62 -9.66 -34.56
C ASP A 52 12.62 -8.74 -33.83
N VAL A 53 12.38 -7.53 -34.35
CA VAL A 53 11.41 -6.57 -33.79
C VAL A 53 10.15 -6.54 -34.64
N SER A 54 8.99 -6.84 -34.03
CA SER A 54 7.66 -6.65 -34.63
C SER A 54 6.78 -5.72 -33.80
N PHE A 55 6.10 -4.77 -34.45
CA PHE A 55 5.13 -3.89 -33.80
C PHE A 55 3.69 -4.42 -33.86
N ALA A 56 3.43 -5.58 -34.46
CA ALA A 56 2.07 -6.09 -34.70
C ALA A 56 1.17 -6.11 -33.44
N ASN A 57 1.71 -6.56 -32.30
CA ASN A 57 0.95 -6.60 -31.04
C ASN A 57 0.95 -5.24 -30.32
N ALA A 58 2.07 -4.53 -30.36
CA ALA A 58 2.19 -3.19 -29.78
C ALA A 58 1.26 -2.18 -30.46
N LEU A 59 0.98 -2.30 -31.76
CA LEU A 59 0.03 -1.43 -32.46
C LEU A 59 -1.43 -1.70 -32.07
N LYS A 60 -1.76 -2.94 -31.69
CA LYS A 60 -3.10 -3.31 -31.21
C LYS A 60 -3.35 -2.78 -29.80
N ARG A 61 -2.34 -2.89 -28.92
CA ARG A 61 -2.40 -2.49 -27.51
C ARG A 61 -1.23 -1.57 -27.15
N PRO A 62 -1.15 -0.34 -27.71
CA PRO A 62 0.05 0.51 -27.58
C PRO A 62 0.38 0.87 -26.14
N GLY A 63 -0.63 1.06 -25.30
CA GLY A 63 -0.44 1.38 -23.89
C GLY A 63 -0.11 0.20 -22.98
N ALA A 64 -0.19 -1.05 -23.44
CA ALA A 64 0.00 -2.20 -22.56
C ALA A 64 1.44 -2.26 -22.01
N GLY A 65 1.56 -2.47 -20.70
CA GLY A 65 2.83 -2.44 -19.98
C GLY A 65 3.90 -3.39 -20.53
N GLU A 66 3.50 -4.52 -21.12
CA GLU A 66 4.39 -5.49 -21.77
C GLU A 66 5.21 -4.88 -22.93
N PHE A 67 4.72 -3.83 -23.59
CA PHE A 67 5.42 -3.15 -24.70
C PHE A 67 6.25 -1.95 -24.24
N ARG A 68 6.32 -1.65 -22.94
CA ARG A 68 7.05 -0.48 -22.40
C ARG A 68 8.51 -0.45 -22.83
N LYS A 69 9.21 -1.60 -22.71
CA LYS A 69 10.61 -1.74 -23.13
C LYS A 69 10.77 -1.56 -24.64
N GLN A 70 9.83 -2.08 -25.42
CA GLN A 70 9.84 -1.92 -26.88
C GLN A 70 9.69 -0.45 -27.28
N TRP A 71 8.77 0.31 -26.66
CA TRP A 71 8.63 1.74 -26.93
C TRP A 71 9.81 2.58 -26.45
N GLN A 72 10.43 2.21 -25.33
CA GLN A 72 11.66 2.86 -24.85
C GLN A 72 12.82 2.66 -25.84
N ALA A 73 12.99 1.44 -26.34
CA ALA A 73 13.99 1.16 -27.38
C ALA A 73 13.68 1.94 -28.67
N THR A 74 12.41 1.99 -29.10
CA THR A 74 11.99 2.82 -30.24
C THR A 74 12.34 4.30 -30.05
N PHE A 75 12.09 4.85 -28.86
CA PHE A 75 12.43 6.24 -28.55
C PHE A 75 13.93 6.50 -28.69
N VAL A 76 14.77 5.62 -28.10
CA VAL A 76 16.23 5.75 -28.15
C VAL A 76 16.72 5.65 -29.60
N ASN A 77 16.31 4.60 -30.33
CA ASN A 77 16.76 4.35 -31.70
C ASN A 77 16.33 5.44 -32.70
N VAL A 78 15.19 6.11 -32.45
CA VAL A 78 14.77 7.23 -33.30
C VAL A 78 15.51 8.52 -32.93
N LYS A 79 15.77 8.72 -31.63
CA LYS A 79 16.49 9.89 -31.10
C LYS A 79 17.97 9.91 -31.48
N ASP A 80 18.62 8.75 -31.52
CA ASP A 80 20.03 8.61 -31.87
C ASP A 80 20.28 8.42 -33.37
N HIS A 81 19.23 8.49 -34.20
CA HIS A 81 19.27 8.27 -35.64
C HIS A 81 19.59 6.83 -36.10
N SER A 82 19.56 5.83 -35.21
CA SER A 82 19.78 4.42 -35.57
C SER A 82 18.62 3.83 -36.40
N MET A 83 17.41 4.35 -36.22
CA MET A 83 16.21 3.93 -36.95
C MET A 83 15.52 5.12 -37.63
N PRO A 84 15.14 5.01 -38.92
CA PRO A 84 15.47 3.91 -39.84
C PRO A 84 16.98 3.78 -40.08
N PRO A 85 17.48 2.59 -40.44
CA PRO A 85 18.89 2.39 -40.78
C PRO A 85 19.32 3.30 -41.92
N VAL A 86 20.61 3.64 -42.00
CA VAL A 86 21.15 4.58 -43.02
C VAL A 86 20.87 4.15 -44.47
N ASP A 87 20.73 2.84 -44.72
CA ASP A 87 20.43 2.24 -46.03
C ASP A 87 18.93 2.14 -46.34
N ALA A 88 18.06 2.60 -45.44
CA ALA A 88 16.61 2.59 -45.68
C ALA A 88 16.24 3.55 -46.82
N LYS A 89 15.28 3.12 -47.66
CA LYS A 89 14.80 3.88 -48.84
C LYS A 89 14.31 5.29 -48.50
N ASN A 90 13.75 5.47 -47.30
CA ASN A 90 13.19 6.73 -46.84
C ASN A 90 13.83 7.11 -45.50
N GLN A 91 14.36 8.34 -45.41
CA GLN A 91 14.87 8.92 -44.17
C GLN A 91 13.93 10.03 -43.69
N PRO A 92 13.57 10.06 -42.39
CA PRO A 92 12.82 11.17 -41.82
C PRO A 92 13.70 12.40 -41.58
N THR A 93 13.11 13.58 -41.72
CA THR A 93 13.68 14.86 -41.28
C THR A 93 13.74 14.95 -39.75
N ASP A 94 14.59 15.84 -39.23
CA ASP A 94 14.71 16.09 -37.79
C ASP A 94 13.38 16.54 -37.16
N GLU A 95 12.58 17.30 -37.92
CA GLU A 95 11.25 17.75 -37.49
C GLU A 95 10.24 16.60 -37.42
N GLU A 96 10.27 15.66 -38.37
CA GLU A 96 9.46 14.43 -38.30
C GLU A 96 9.86 13.56 -37.10
N ARG A 97 11.16 13.44 -36.82
CA ARG A 97 11.68 12.72 -35.64
C ARG A 97 11.22 13.40 -34.35
N ARG A 98 11.36 14.73 -34.24
CA ARG A 98 10.95 15.50 -33.07
C ARG A 98 9.46 15.30 -32.75
N LYS A 99 8.58 15.45 -33.73
CA LYS A 99 7.12 15.23 -33.55
C LYS A 99 6.80 13.82 -33.08
N PHE A 100 7.50 12.81 -33.61
CA PHE A 100 7.30 11.43 -33.17
C PHE A 100 7.81 11.17 -31.76
N LEU A 101 8.98 11.74 -31.41
CA LEU A 101 9.56 11.62 -30.06
C LEU A 101 8.71 12.34 -28.99
N GLU A 102 7.96 13.39 -29.35
CA GLU A 102 6.98 14.02 -28.46
C GLU A 102 5.75 13.13 -28.21
N LEU A 103 5.38 12.31 -29.19
CA LEU A 103 4.21 11.41 -29.11
C LEU A 103 4.47 10.16 -28.27
N ILE A 104 5.66 9.55 -28.39
CA ILE A 104 5.98 8.26 -27.73
C ILE A 104 5.75 8.28 -26.21
N PRO A 105 6.20 9.30 -25.44
CA PRO A 105 5.93 9.37 -24.01
C PRO A 105 4.44 9.40 -23.65
N LEU A 106 3.58 9.91 -24.54
CA LEU A 106 2.13 9.99 -24.30
C LEU A 106 1.44 8.62 -24.35
N ILE A 107 2.05 7.62 -24.97
CA ILE A 107 1.50 6.25 -25.06
C ILE A 107 1.25 5.64 -23.68
N ARG A 108 2.02 6.06 -22.65
CA ARG A 108 1.81 5.61 -21.27
C ARG A 108 0.39 5.89 -20.75
N TYR A 109 -0.24 6.95 -21.24
CA TYR A 109 -1.62 7.31 -20.88
C TYR A 109 -2.66 6.41 -21.55
N LEU A 110 -2.28 5.57 -22.51
CA LEU A 110 -3.15 4.57 -23.11
C LEU A 110 -3.17 3.24 -22.33
N ASN A 111 -2.33 3.11 -21.30
CA ASN A 111 -2.32 1.90 -20.47
C ASN A 111 -3.71 1.69 -19.87
N PRO A 112 -4.36 0.53 -20.05
CA PRO A 112 -5.60 0.23 -19.35
C PRO A 112 -5.38 0.40 -17.85
N LYS A 113 -6.35 1.06 -17.19
CA LYS A 113 -6.36 1.17 -15.73
C LYS A 113 -6.80 -0.18 -15.17
N ASP A 114 -5.83 -1.06 -14.98
CA ASP A 114 -6.04 -2.36 -14.35
C ASP A 114 -5.22 -2.40 -13.05
N PRO A 115 -5.86 -2.21 -11.88
CA PRO A 115 -5.18 -2.29 -10.59
C PRO A 115 -4.81 -3.74 -10.21
N GLY A 116 -5.14 -4.73 -11.07
CA GLY A 116 -4.97 -6.14 -10.81
C GLY A 116 -6.17 -6.76 -10.11
N LEU A 117 -6.05 -8.07 -9.84
CA LEU A 117 -7.07 -8.82 -9.15
C LEU A 117 -7.29 -8.28 -7.74
N PHE A 118 -8.56 -8.26 -7.32
CA PHE A 118 -8.89 -8.03 -5.93
C PHE A 118 -8.33 -9.17 -5.07
N VAL A 119 -7.50 -8.82 -4.08
CA VAL A 119 -6.96 -9.76 -3.11
C VAL A 119 -7.25 -9.28 -1.69
N ILE A 120 -7.82 -10.16 -0.88
CA ILE A 120 -7.91 -9.94 0.57
C ILE A 120 -6.49 -10.02 1.11
N ARG A 121 -6.06 -8.99 1.83
CA ARG A 121 -4.67 -8.84 2.28
C ARG A 121 -4.54 -9.18 3.76
N ARG A 122 -3.63 -10.09 4.12
CA ARG A 122 -3.24 -10.32 5.52
C ARG A 122 -2.40 -9.15 6.06
N LEU A 123 -2.62 -8.79 7.32
CA LEU A 123 -1.74 -7.85 8.03
C LEU A 123 -0.37 -8.48 8.22
N ASN A 124 0.68 -7.74 7.86
CA ASN A 124 2.03 -8.17 8.18
C ASN A 124 2.28 -8.06 9.70
N LYS A 125 3.39 -8.63 10.16
CA LYS A 125 3.82 -8.60 11.56
C LYS A 125 3.76 -7.22 12.22
N VAL A 126 4.29 -6.19 11.54
CA VAL A 126 4.35 -4.81 12.06
C VAL A 126 2.94 -4.24 12.15
N GLU A 127 2.14 -4.42 11.11
CA GLU A 127 0.76 -3.95 11.03
C GLU A 127 -0.15 -4.61 12.06
N TYR A 128 0.05 -5.90 12.31
CA TYR A 128 -0.67 -6.65 13.33
C TYR A 128 -0.30 -6.16 14.74
N GLY A 129 0.99 -5.99 15.02
CA GLY A 129 1.47 -5.44 16.29
C GLY A 129 0.96 -4.02 16.55
N ASN A 130 1.04 -3.13 15.55
CA ASN A 130 0.53 -1.77 15.65
C ASN A 130 -1.00 -1.73 15.82
N THR A 131 -1.72 -2.60 15.12
CA THR A 131 -3.18 -2.73 15.28
C THR A 131 -3.54 -3.18 16.69
N LEU A 132 -2.80 -4.12 17.28
CA LEU A 132 -2.98 -4.52 18.67
C LEU A 132 -2.65 -3.36 19.63
N HIS A 133 -1.62 -2.57 19.34
CA HIS A 133 -1.28 -1.38 20.11
C HIS A 133 -2.44 -0.36 20.10
N ASP A 134 -2.93 0.04 18.93
CA ASP A 134 -4.01 1.03 18.83
C ASP A 134 -5.33 0.51 19.39
N PHE A 135 -5.62 -0.78 19.17
CA PHE A 135 -6.86 -1.39 19.63
C PHE A 135 -6.87 -1.66 21.14
N LEU A 136 -5.77 -2.20 21.70
CA LEU A 136 -5.70 -2.67 23.08
C LEU A 136 -4.86 -1.79 24.01
N GLY A 137 -3.98 -0.93 23.49
CA GLY A 137 -3.06 -0.09 24.27
C GLY A 137 -1.84 -0.84 24.81
N ILE A 138 -1.41 -1.90 24.12
CA ILE A 138 -0.29 -2.77 24.54
C ILE A 138 0.95 -2.54 23.68
N ASP A 139 2.12 -3.00 24.12
CA ASP A 139 3.34 -2.91 23.33
C ASP A 139 3.23 -3.75 22.03
N PRO A 140 3.51 -3.16 20.84
CA PRO A 140 3.38 -3.86 19.56
C PRO A 140 4.36 -5.03 19.39
N SER A 141 5.43 -5.10 20.20
CA SER A 141 6.40 -6.19 20.18
C SER A 141 5.83 -7.54 20.63
N VAL A 142 4.59 -7.60 21.12
CA VAL A 142 3.85 -8.85 21.31
C VAL A 142 3.77 -9.68 20.02
N ALA A 143 3.84 -9.03 18.84
CA ALA A 143 3.83 -9.69 17.54
C ALA A 143 5.23 -10.08 17.02
N LYS A 144 6.31 -9.86 17.77
CA LYS A 144 7.71 -9.97 17.30
C LYS A 144 8.11 -11.36 16.80
N ASP A 145 7.40 -12.41 17.19
CA ASP A 145 7.71 -13.80 16.83
C ASP A 145 6.99 -14.28 15.57
N LEU A 146 6.10 -13.45 15.00
CA LEU A 146 5.56 -13.71 13.66
C LEU A 146 6.69 -13.62 12.61
N PRO A 147 6.62 -14.45 11.56
CA PRO A 147 7.57 -14.37 10.45
C PRO A 147 7.44 -13.05 9.71
N ASP A 148 8.56 -12.55 9.19
CA ASP A 148 8.56 -11.39 8.31
C ASP A 148 8.01 -11.78 6.92
N GLU A 149 7.40 -10.82 6.22
CA GLU A 149 6.91 -11.03 4.86
C GLU A 149 8.05 -11.14 3.85
N VAL A 150 7.86 -11.97 2.82
CA VAL A 150 8.82 -12.10 1.72
C VAL A 150 8.72 -10.89 0.80
N PRO A 151 9.80 -10.11 0.60
CA PRO A 151 9.79 -8.97 -0.31
C PRO A 151 9.55 -9.40 -1.77
N GLY A 152 8.79 -8.62 -2.53
CA GLY A 152 8.68 -8.76 -3.99
C GLY A 152 7.60 -9.73 -4.51
N GLU A 153 7.08 -10.63 -3.66
CA GLU A 153 6.06 -11.63 -4.04
C GLU A 153 4.61 -11.16 -3.77
N GLY A 154 4.43 -9.90 -3.38
CA GLY A 154 3.15 -9.41 -2.86
C GLY A 154 2.86 -9.95 -1.45
N TYR A 155 1.68 -9.66 -0.91
CA TYR A 155 1.30 -10.10 0.44
C TYR A 155 1.01 -11.61 0.47
N LEU A 156 1.61 -12.34 1.43
CA LEU A 156 1.29 -13.75 1.64
C LEU A 156 -0.04 -13.87 2.39
N ASN A 157 -1.09 -14.20 1.63
CA ASN A 157 -2.46 -14.31 2.16
C ASN A 157 -2.82 -15.70 2.68
N THR A 158 -1.86 -16.62 2.74
CA THR A 158 -2.03 -17.95 3.34
C THR A 158 -1.67 -17.94 4.82
N LEU A 159 -2.31 -18.82 5.60
CA LEU A 159 -2.01 -19.08 7.00
C LEU A 159 -1.64 -20.55 7.17
N SER A 160 -0.41 -20.82 7.61
CA SER A 160 -0.01 -22.16 8.03
C SER A 160 -0.63 -22.52 9.40
N PRO A 161 -0.76 -23.82 9.73
CA PRO A 161 -1.18 -24.24 11.06
C PRO A 161 -0.33 -23.61 12.19
N LEU A 162 0.99 -23.54 11.99
CA LEU A 162 1.91 -22.90 12.92
C LEU A 162 1.59 -21.41 13.12
N GLN A 163 1.32 -20.67 12.05
CA GLN A 163 0.94 -19.25 12.17
C GLN A 163 -0.39 -19.09 12.92
N THR A 164 -1.37 -19.96 12.69
CA THR A 164 -2.64 -19.94 13.44
C THR A 164 -2.41 -20.14 14.94
N GLU A 165 -1.53 -21.06 15.33
CA GLU A 165 -1.12 -21.24 16.73
C GLU A 165 -0.42 -20.00 17.29
N GLN A 166 0.48 -19.39 16.52
CA GLN A 166 1.15 -18.14 16.93
C GLN A 166 0.15 -17.00 17.18
N TYR A 167 -0.82 -16.80 16.29
CA TYR A 167 -1.87 -15.79 16.49
C TYR A 167 -2.70 -16.08 17.75
N LEU A 168 -3.00 -17.34 18.05
CA LEU A 168 -3.68 -17.73 19.29
C LEU A 168 -2.86 -17.44 20.54
N VAL A 169 -1.56 -17.69 20.51
CA VAL A 169 -0.62 -17.37 21.61
C VAL A 169 -0.56 -15.87 21.83
N ILE A 170 -0.34 -15.09 20.76
CA ILE A 170 -0.28 -13.64 20.80
C ILE A 170 -1.60 -13.06 21.30
N ALA A 171 -2.76 -13.57 20.85
CA ALA A 171 -4.06 -13.13 21.35
C ALA A 171 -4.21 -13.36 22.86
N ASN A 172 -3.72 -14.47 23.41
CA ASN A 172 -3.76 -14.70 24.86
C ASN A 172 -2.88 -13.71 25.62
N GLU A 173 -1.66 -13.50 25.14
CA GLU A 173 -0.72 -12.56 25.73
C GLU A 173 -1.26 -11.12 25.67
N ALA A 174 -1.76 -10.70 24.51
CA ALA A 174 -2.36 -9.39 24.31
C ALA A 174 -3.54 -9.14 25.26
N LEU A 175 -4.41 -10.14 25.47
CA LEU A 175 -5.52 -10.04 26.42
C LEU A 175 -5.04 -10.01 27.87
N ASN A 176 -3.98 -10.74 28.23
CA ASN A 176 -3.38 -10.68 29.57
C ASN A 176 -2.79 -9.29 29.86
N LEU A 177 -2.08 -8.71 28.88
CA LEU A 177 -1.49 -7.38 29.00
C LEU A 177 -2.58 -6.29 29.08
N ALA A 178 -3.62 -6.38 28.24
CA ALA A 178 -4.65 -5.33 28.16
C ALA A 178 -5.67 -5.39 29.31
N LEU A 179 -6.14 -6.59 29.65
CA LEU A 179 -7.25 -6.78 30.60
C LEU A 179 -6.78 -7.19 31.99
N GLY A 180 -5.50 -7.50 32.17
CA GLY A 180 -4.97 -8.11 33.38
C GLY A 180 -5.21 -9.62 33.44
N MET A 181 -4.77 -10.22 34.56
CA MET A 181 -5.02 -11.63 34.86
C MET A 181 -6.51 -11.87 35.15
N LYS A 182 -7.00 -13.09 34.86
CA LYS A 182 -8.42 -13.46 34.97
C LYS A 182 -9.06 -13.12 36.32
N ASP A 183 -8.32 -13.24 37.41
CA ASP A 183 -8.80 -13.01 38.78
C ASP A 183 -8.27 -11.69 39.39
N GLY A 184 -7.66 -10.84 38.56
CA GLY A 184 -7.15 -9.53 38.96
C GLY A 184 -8.22 -8.42 38.91
N PRO A 185 -7.94 -7.24 39.49
CA PRO A 185 -8.85 -6.10 39.37
C PRO A 185 -8.98 -5.67 37.91
N ALA A 186 -10.21 -5.33 37.49
CA ALA A 186 -10.47 -4.92 36.12
C ALA A 186 -9.66 -3.67 35.73
N THR A 187 -8.88 -3.78 34.65
CA THR A 187 -8.10 -2.66 34.12
C THR A 187 -9.00 -1.56 33.56
N ASN A 188 -8.46 -0.35 33.42
CA ASN A 188 -9.18 0.75 32.74
C ASN A 188 -9.56 0.36 31.31
N LYS A 189 -8.71 -0.41 30.63
CA LYS A 189 -8.99 -0.89 29.28
C LYS A 189 -10.12 -1.90 29.26
N GLN A 190 -10.17 -2.84 30.21
CA GLN A 190 -11.29 -3.77 30.33
C GLN A 190 -12.62 -3.02 30.54
N LYS A 191 -12.64 -2.02 31.44
CA LYS A 191 -13.84 -1.20 31.68
C LYS A 191 -14.27 -0.44 30.42
N LEU A 192 -13.31 0.10 29.65
CA LEU A 192 -13.60 0.78 28.40
C LEU A 192 -14.19 -0.16 27.33
N LEU A 193 -13.64 -1.38 27.22
CA LEU A 193 -14.04 -2.34 26.19
C LEU A 193 -15.34 -3.08 26.54
N PHE A 194 -15.53 -3.46 27.80
CA PHE A 194 -16.61 -4.34 28.24
C PHE A 194 -17.72 -3.60 29.00
N GLY A 195 -17.45 -2.38 29.49
CA GLY A 195 -18.37 -1.67 30.36
C GLY A 195 -18.57 -2.37 31.71
N THR A 196 -19.70 -2.05 32.37
CA THR A 196 -20.10 -2.66 33.64
C THR A 196 -20.96 -3.89 33.41
N THR A 197 -20.80 -4.91 34.25
CA THR A 197 -21.71 -6.07 34.26
C THR A 197 -23.13 -5.61 34.63
N PRO A 198 -24.15 -5.91 33.80
CA PRO A 198 -25.53 -5.59 34.16
C PRO A 198 -25.98 -6.35 35.40
N SER A 199 -26.82 -5.73 36.23
CA SER A 199 -27.30 -6.33 37.48
C SER A 199 -28.21 -7.55 37.27
N SER A 200 -28.98 -7.57 36.17
CA SER A 200 -29.86 -8.70 35.82
C SER A 200 -29.23 -9.59 34.77
N GLU A 201 -29.17 -10.90 35.04
CA GLU A 201 -28.66 -11.90 34.09
C GLU A 201 -29.48 -11.95 32.79
N SER A 202 -30.79 -11.62 32.85
CA SER A 202 -31.64 -11.51 31.66
C SER A 202 -31.13 -10.49 30.63
N ASP A 203 -30.38 -9.49 31.08
CA ASP A 203 -29.89 -8.40 30.24
C ASP A 203 -28.50 -8.67 29.66
N TRP A 204 -27.81 -9.72 30.15
CA TRP A 204 -26.42 -9.99 29.82
C TRP A 204 -26.21 -10.24 28.34
N ARG A 205 -27.11 -11.01 27.71
CA ARG A 205 -27.01 -11.31 26.27
C ARG A 205 -27.12 -10.03 25.42
N ASN A 206 -28.06 -9.15 25.75
CA ASN A 206 -28.25 -7.89 25.04
C ASN A 206 -27.08 -6.93 25.27
N ALA A 207 -26.54 -6.89 26.49
CA ALA A 207 -25.33 -6.13 26.78
C ALA A 207 -24.11 -6.68 26.03
N ALA A 208 -23.93 -8.00 26.00
CA ALA A 208 -22.85 -8.66 25.24
C ALA A 208 -22.95 -8.36 23.74
N LYS A 209 -24.17 -8.31 23.17
CA LYS A 209 -24.37 -7.90 21.77
C LYS A 209 -23.87 -6.47 21.51
N LYS A 210 -24.17 -5.52 22.42
CA LYS A 210 -23.66 -4.15 22.31
C LYS A 210 -22.14 -4.09 22.39
N VAL A 211 -21.54 -4.87 23.30
CA VAL A 211 -20.08 -5.00 23.39
C VAL A 211 -19.51 -5.56 22.09
N ALA A 212 -20.11 -6.62 21.52
CA ALA A 212 -19.67 -7.20 20.25
C ALA A 212 -19.63 -6.15 19.13
N HIS A 213 -20.71 -5.38 18.92
CA HIS A 213 -20.73 -4.29 17.93
C HIS A 213 -19.66 -3.23 18.19
N SER A 214 -19.46 -2.85 19.45
CA SER A 214 -18.44 -1.86 19.81
C SER A 214 -17.02 -2.36 19.52
N LEU A 215 -16.72 -3.62 19.86
CA LEU A 215 -15.42 -4.24 19.62
C LEU A 215 -15.14 -4.36 18.12
N THR A 216 -16.10 -4.89 17.36
CA THR A 216 -15.89 -5.17 15.94
C THR A 216 -15.81 -3.92 15.09
N ARG A 217 -16.45 -2.82 15.48
CA ARG A 217 -16.39 -1.55 14.73
C ARG A 217 -14.96 -1.11 14.42
N SER A 218 -14.10 -1.14 15.44
CA SER A 218 -12.68 -0.82 15.28
C SER A 218 -11.89 -2.05 14.82
N ALA A 219 -12.10 -3.20 15.46
CA ALA A 219 -11.32 -4.41 15.20
C ALA A 219 -11.42 -4.88 13.73
N TYR A 220 -12.60 -4.82 13.13
CA TYR A 220 -12.83 -5.24 11.74
C TYR A 220 -12.70 -4.08 10.75
N ARG A 221 -12.51 -2.84 11.26
CA ARG A 221 -12.35 -1.60 10.48
C ARG A 221 -13.56 -1.24 9.60
N ARG A 222 -14.69 -1.87 9.89
CA ARG A 222 -15.99 -1.68 9.28
C ARG A 222 -17.10 -2.11 10.24
N PRO A 223 -18.36 -1.75 9.96
CA PRO A 223 -19.49 -2.40 10.61
C PRO A 223 -19.44 -3.92 10.39
N ALA A 224 -19.60 -4.68 11.48
CA ALA A 224 -19.74 -6.13 11.39
C ALA A 224 -21.15 -6.50 10.91
N THR A 225 -21.26 -7.61 10.19
CA THR A 225 -22.56 -8.14 9.77
C THR A 225 -23.28 -8.80 10.95
N ASP A 226 -24.58 -9.02 10.83
CA ASP A 226 -25.35 -9.69 11.87
C ASP A 226 -24.88 -11.14 12.09
N GLU A 227 -24.42 -11.81 11.03
CA GLU A 227 -23.85 -13.16 11.08
C GLU A 227 -22.53 -13.18 11.88
N GLU A 228 -21.66 -12.20 11.64
CA GLU A 228 -20.40 -12.05 12.37
C GLU A 228 -20.66 -11.80 13.87
N ILE A 229 -21.64 -10.96 14.19
CA ILE A 229 -22.06 -10.71 15.57
C ILE A 229 -22.68 -11.96 16.19
N ALA A 230 -23.48 -12.73 15.44
CA ALA A 230 -24.06 -13.98 15.92
C ALA A 230 -22.99 -15.03 16.26
N VAL A 231 -21.92 -15.13 15.46
CA VAL A 231 -20.77 -16.01 15.77
C VAL A 231 -20.10 -15.60 17.09
N LEU A 232 -19.86 -14.31 17.30
CA LEU A 232 -19.27 -13.81 18.54
C LEU A 232 -20.17 -14.04 19.76
N LEU A 233 -21.48 -13.84 19.61
CA LEU A 233 -22.45 -14.14 20.67
C LEU A 233 -22.47 -15.63 21.01
N ARG A 234 -22.31 -16.52 20.02
CA ARG A 234 -22.22 -17.96 20.28
C ARG A 234 -20.97 -18.32 21.09
N VAL A 235 -19.83 -17.68 20.85
CA VAL A 235 -18.62 -17.86 21.68
C VAL A 235 -18.88 -17.42 23.12
N TYR A 236 -19.54 -16.28 23.30
CA TYR A 236 -19.94 -15.78 24.61
C TYR A 236 -20.91 -16.74 25.33
N GLU A 237 -21.93 -17.23 24.64
CA GLU A 237 -22.93 -18.18 25.18
C GLU A 237 -22.26 -19.51 25.57
N LEU A 238 -21.43 -20.08 24.70
CA LEU A 238 -20.67 -21.30 24.99
C LEU A 238 -19.75 -21.12 26.21
N SER A 239 -19.14 -19.94 26.36
CA SER A 239 -18.32 -19.63 27.53
C SER A 239 -19.13 -19.61 28.83
N ARG A 240 -20.37 -19.08 28.78
CA ARG A 240 -21.33 -19.11 29.89
C ARG A 240 -21.78 -20.53 30.25
N GLU A 241 -22.08 -21.36 29.25
CA GLU A 241 -22.40 -22.78 29.44
C GLU A 241 -21.26 -23.54 30.13
N ASN A 242 -20.01 -23.14 29.84
CA ASN A 242 -18.80 -23.63 30.50
C ASN A 242 -18.50 -22.92 31.84
N LYS A 243 -19.50 -22.27 32.44
CA LYS A 243 -19.46 -21.66 33.78
C LYS A 243 -18.47 -20.50 33.94
N LEU A 244 -18.03 -19.86 32.85
CA LEU A 244 -17.30 -18.59 32.94
C LEU A 244 -18.25 -17.46 33.28
N ASP A 245 -17.83 -16.52 34.13
CA ASP A 245 -18.62 -15.32 34.46
C ASP A 245 -18.82 -14.39 33.24
N TYR A 246 -19.66 -13.35 33.40
CA TYR A 246 -19.95 -12.38 32.34
C TYR A 246 -18.69 -11.79 31.68
N GLN A 247 -17.74 -11.32 32.49
CA GLN A 247 -16.53 -10.64 32.03
C GLN A 247 -15.55 -11.63 31.39
N ALA A 248 -15.41 -12.82 31.96
CA ALA A 248 -14.62 -13.91 31.41
C ALA A 248 -15.18 -14.41 30.07
N SER A 249 -16.51 -14.43 29.89
CA SER A 249 -17.14 -14.76 28.60
C SER A 249 -16.94 -13.66 27.56
N LEU A 250 -16.99 -12.37 27.95
CA LEU A 250 -16.63 -11.27 27.05
C LEU A 250 -15.15 -11.32 26.65
N ARG A 251 -14.26 -11.77 27.55
CA ARG A 251 -12.85 -12.01 27.23
C ARG A 251 -12.68 -13.10 26.18
N MET A 252 -13.45 -14.19 26.24
CA MET A 252 -13.43 -15.22 25.19
C MET A 252 -13.97 -14.71 23.86
N MET A 253 -15.02 -13.88 23.90
CA MET A 253 -15.53 -13.21 22.71
C MET A 253 -14.48 -12.28 22.08
N LEU A 254 -13.78 -11.48 22.89
CA LEU A 254 -12.68 -10.63 22.39
C LEU A 254 -11.51 -11.47 21.85
N LYS A 255 -11.20 -12.62 22.46
CA LYS A 255 -10.22 -13.56 21.90
C LYS A 255 -10.63 -14.02 20.50
N ALA A 256 -11.92 -14.35 20.30
CA ALA A 256 -12.43 -14.72 18.99
C ALA A 256 -12.33 -13.58 17.96
N VAL A 257 -12.54 -12.33 18.39
CA VAL A 257 -12.30 -11.13 17.55
C VAL A 257 -10.84 -11.05 17.11
N LEU A 258 -9.86 -11.22 18.01
CA LEU A 258 -8.43 -11.04 17.70
C LEU A 258 -7.83 -12.11 16.77
N ILE A 259 -8.50 -13.25 16.62
CA ILE A 259 -8.07 -14.34 15.72
C ILE A 259 -8.98 -14.51 14.51
N SER A 260 -9.99 -13.66 14.34
CA SER A 260 -10.90 -13.76 13.21
C SER A 260 -10.22 -13.31 11.91
N PRO A 261 -10.61 -13.85 10.74
CA PRO A 261 -10.14 -13.35 9.45
C PRO A 261 -10.33 -11.83 9.28
N GLN A 262 -11.39 -11.26 9.83
CA GLN A 262 -11.72 -9.84 9.76
C GLN A 262 -10.74 -8.96 10.57
N PHE A 263 -10.12 -9.52 11.61
CA PHE A 263 -9.04 -8.86 12.33
C PHE A 263 -7.67 -9.09 11.69
N LEU A 264 -7.41 -10.30 11.18
CA LEU A 264 -6.12 -10.67 10.60
C LEU A 264 -5.92 -10.15 9.16
N PHE A 265 -6.99 -9.78 8.47
CA PHE A 265 -6.97 -9.34 7.09
C PHE A 265 -7.73 -8.02 6.89
N ILE A 266 -7.45 -7.32 5.79
CA ILE A 266 -8.23 -6.19 5.29
C ILE A 266 -9.31 -6.77 4.35
N THR A 267 -10.56 -6.83 4.82
CA THR A 267 -11.68 -7.56 4.18
C THR A 267 -12.88 -6.68 3.81
N PRO A 268 -13.56 -6.99 2.67
CA PRO A 268 -14.86 -6.48 2.25
C PRO A 268 -15.71 -5.77 3.28
N ALA A 269 -16.22 -4.54 3.07
CA ALA A 269 -17.52 -4.26 3.69
C ALA A 269 -18.65 -5.01 2.96
N LYS A 270 -18.46 -5.30 1.68
CA LYS A 270 -19.43 -6.02 0.84
C LYS A 270 -18.76 -7.22 0.16
N GLU A 271 -19.53 -8.25 -0.14
CA GLU A 271 -19.01 -9.36 -0.93
C GLU A 271 -18.56 -8.87 -2.32
N THR A 272 -17.47 -9.47 -2.78
CA THR A 272 -16.90 -9.17 -4.09
C THR A 272 -17.65 -9.96 -5.16
N PRO A 273 -18.12 -9.33 -6.26
CA PRO A 273 -18.80 -10.06 -7.33
C PRO A 273 -17.90 -11.14 -7.96
N GLU A 274 -18.37 -12.38 -8.04
CA GLU A 274 -17.59 -13.53 -8.52
C GLU A 274 -17.08 -13.38 -9.97
N ASN A 275 -17.75 -12.57 -10.79
CA ASN A 275 -17.45 -12.40 -12.22
C ASN A 275 -16.65 -11.12 -12.56
N GLN A 276 -16.10 -10.43 -11.56
CA GLN A 276 -15.31 -9.22 -11.79
C GLN A 276 -13.86 -9.42 -11.36
N THR A 277 -12.93 -9.20 -12.29
CA THR A 277 -11.48 -9.19 -12.00
C THR A 277 -11.04 -7.90 -11.32
N ILE A 278 -11.70 -6.78 -11.65
CA ILE A 278 -11.45 -5.46 -11.08
C ILE A 278 -12.67 -5.06 -10.25
N VAL A 279 -12.44 -4.74 -8.98
CA VAL A 279 -13.48 -4.47 -8.00
C VAL A 279 -13.22 -3.11 -7.38
N ALA A 280 -14.24 -2.24 -7.41
CA ALA A 280 -14.17 -0.95 -6.74
C ALA A 280 -14.12 -1.15 -5.22
N LEU A 281 -13.27 -0.38 -4.55
CA LEU A 281 -13.19 -0.41 -3.09
C LEU A 281 -14.39 0.33 -2.51
N ASP A 282 -15.00 -0.21 -1.45
CA ASP A 282 -15.90 0.59 -0.60
C ASP A 282 -15.10 1.57 0.27
N ASP A 283 -15.78 2.52 0.94
CA ASP A 283 -15.10 3.55 1.73
C ASP A 283 -14.37 2.98 2.97
N HIS A 284 -14.89 1.93 3.62
CA HIS A 284 -14.21 1.29 4.76
C HIS A 284 -12.93 0.58 4.32
N HIS A 285 -12.98 -0.03 3.14
CA HIS A 285 -11.87 -0.58 2.42
C HIS A 285 -10.82 0.46 2.05
N LEU A 286 -11.25 1.58 1.48
CA LEU A 286 -10.37 2.69 1.14
C LEU A 286 -9.70 3.26 2.39
N ALA A 287 -10.45 3.48 3.47
CA ALA A 287 -9.92 3.91 4.77
C ALA A 287 -8.87 2.96 5.31
N SER A 288 -9.15 1.65 5.30
CA SER A 288 -8.23 0.63 5.77
C SER A 288 -6.96 0.61 4.93
N ARG A 289 -7.07 0.56 3.60
CA ARG A 289 -5.88 0.55 2.73
C ARG A 289 -5.05 1.83 2.88
N LEU A 290 -5.70 2.98 3.04
CA LEU A 290 -5.01 4.26 3.23
C LEU A 290 -4.26 4.31 4.58
N SER A 291 -4.92 3.90 5.68
CA SER A 291 -4.30 3.86 7.01
C SER A 291 -3.15 2.87 7.11
N TYR A 292 -3.29 1.66 6.58
CA TYR A 292 -2.17 0.71 6.58
C TYR A 292 -1.02 1.14 5.66
N PHE A 293 -1.32 1.84 4.56
CA PHE A 293 -0.28 2.37 3.68
C PHE A 293 0.50 3.51 4.33
N LEU A 294 -0.17 4.47 4.98
CA LEU A 294 0.47 5.66 5.53
C LEU A 294 0.96 5.47 6.96
N TRP A 295 0.22 4.73 7.79
CA TRP A 295 0.45 4.59 9.23
C TRP A 295 0.76 3.14 9.67
N SER A 296 0.64 2.15 8.78
CA SER A 296 0.79 0.72 9.11
C SER A 296 -0.01 0.29 10.34
N THR A 297 -1.22 0.84 10.49
CA THR A 297 -2.17 0.52 11.55
C THR A 297 -3.58 0.87 11.10
N MET A 298 -4.57 0.60 11.95
CA MET A 298 -5.99 0.82 11.67
C MET A 298 -6.36 2.31 11.44
N PRO A 299 -7.47 2.59 10.74
CA PRO A 299 -8.02 3.94 10.63
C PRO A 299 -8.33 4.54 12.00
N ASP A 300 -8.11 5.84 12.15
CA ASP A 300 -8.60 6.57 13.31
C ASP A 300 -10.09 6.89 13.21
N ALA A 301 -10.66 7.43 14.29
CA ALA A 301 -12.09 7.71 14.37
C ALA A 301 -12.59 8.69 13.29
N GLU A 302 -11.76 9.66 12.90
CA GLU A 302 -12.09 10.61 11.82
C GLU A 302 -12.19 9.91 10.47
N LEU A 303 -11.18 9.11 10.11
CA LEU A 303 -11.16 8.39 8.84
C LEU A 303 -12.26 7.31 8.78
N SER A 304 -12.48 6.57 9.87
CA SER A 304 -13.60 5.63 9.97
C SER A 304 -14.97 6.32 9.89
N GLY A 305 -15.14 7.50 10.50
CA GLY A 305 -16.38 8.25 10.44
C GLY A 305 -16.71 8.74 9.03
N LEU A 306 -15.70 9.19 8.27
CA LEU A 306 -15.87 9.55 6.86
C LEU A 306 -16.22 8.34 5.99
N ALA A 307 -15.67 7.16 6.33
CA ALA A 307 -16.02 5.92 5.67
C ALA A 307 -17.49 5.53 5.90
N ASP A 308 -17.98 5.67 7.13
CA ASP A 308 -19.39 5.42 7.45
C ASP A 308 -20.35 6.35 6.68
N LEU A 309 -19.91 7.58 6.42
CA LEU A 309 -20.68 8.57 5.66
C LEU A 309 -20.59 8.39 4.14
N GLY A 310 -19.76 7.46 3.64
CA GLY A 310 -19.54 7.24 2.21
C GLY A 310 -18.84 8.40 1.49
N LYS A 311 -18.01 9.18 2.22
CA LYS A 311 -17.40 10.42 1.71
C LYS A 311 -15.96 10.30 1.25
N LEU A 312 -15.29 9.16 1.45
CA LEU A 312 -13.85 9.04 1.14
C LEU A 312 -13.56 8.95 -0.36
N HIS A 313 -14.55 8.66 -1.19
CA HIS A 313 -14.43 8.78 -2.65
C HIS A 313 -14.51 10.21 -3.16
N GLU A 314 -14.92 11.18 -2.34
CA GLU A 314 -14.90 12.59 -2.73
C GLU A 314 -13.44 13.09 -2.82
N PRO A 315 -12.98 13.62 -3.98
CA PRO A 315 -11.57 13.93 -4.20
C PRO A 315 -10.96 14.89 -3.16
N GLU A 316 -11.69 15.93 -2.76
CA GLU A 316 -11.20 16.91 -1.78
C GLU A 316 -11.19 16.34 -0.35
N THR A 317 -12.17 15.49 0.00
CA THR A 317 -12.19 14.78 1.28
C THR A 317 -11.00 13.84 1.39
N LEU A 318 -10.76 13.03 0.35
CA LEU A 318 -9.60 12.13 0.29
C LEU A 318 -8.27 12.90 0.38
N ARG A 319 -8.11 13.97 -0.41
CA ARG A 319 -6.89 14.79 -0.41
C ARG A 319 -6.64 15.42 0.96
N THR A 320 -7.69 15.89 1.63
CA THR A 320 -7.59 16.48 2.96
C THR A 320 -7.13 15.45 3.98
N GLN A 321 -7.72 14.24 3.96
CA GLN A 321 -7.32 13.16 4.87
C GLN A 321 -5.89 12.68 4.61
N VAL A 322 -5.48 12.51 3.35
CA VAL A 322 -4.09 12.15 3.01
C VAL A 322 -3.10 13.16 3.58
N LYS A 323 -3.35 14.47 3.40
CA LYS A 323 -2.49 15.53 3.95
C LYS A 323 -2.43 15.48 5.47
N ARG A 324 -3.58 15.36 6.15
CA ARG A 324 -3.66 15.22 7.61
C ARG A 324 -2.84 14.04 8.09
N MET A 325 -2.98 12.89 7.43
CA MET A 325 -2.30 11.66 7.80
C MET A 325 -0.79 11.73 7.58
N LEU A 326 -0.33 12.40 6.51
CA LEU A 326 1.10 12.59 6.26
C LEU A 326 1.78 13.50 7.30
N LEU A 327 1.05 14.46 7.89
CA LEU A 327 1.57 15.33 8.94
C LEU A 327 1.67 14.64 10.31
N ASP A 328 0.86 13.61 10.54
CA ASP A 328 0.86 12.82 11.77
C ASP A 328 2.21 12.07 11.94
N PRO A 329 2.78 11.97 13.16
CA PRO A 329 4.02 11.22 13.41
C PRO A 329 3.98 9.75 12.96
N ARG A 330 2.79 9.12 12.94
CA ARG A 330 2.60 7.76 12.43
C ARG A 330 2.98 7.61 10.95
N SER A 331 3.03 8.70 10.18
CA SER A 331 3.41 8.66 8.76
C SER A 331 4.85 8.22 8.51
N LYS A 332 5.70 8.17 9.55
CA LYS A 332 7.01 7.52 9.48
C LYS A 332 6.90 6.06 8.98
N ALA A 333 5.80 5.39 9.29
CA ALA A 333 5.52 4.03 8.82
C ALA A 333 5.52 3.92 7.28
N LEU A 334 5.16 4.97 6.55
CA LEU A 334 5.26 5.01 5.09
C LEU A 334 6.71 4.82 4.62
N PHE A 335 7.66 5.48 5.28
CA PHE A 335 9.08 5.28 4.96
C PHE A 335 9.54 3.88 5.39
N GLU A 336 9.23 3.45 6.61
CA GLU A 336 9.69 2.15 7.12
C GLU A 336 9.14 0.99 6.28
N GLY A 337 7.86 1.04 5.93
CA GLY A 337 7.16 0.03 5.15
C GLY A 337 7.46 0.07 3.66
N PHE A 338 7.48 1.26 3.03
CA PHE A 338 7.64 1.41 1.58
C PHE A 338 8.96 2.09 1.21
N GLY A 339 9.22 3.30 1.72
CA GLY A 339 10.36 4.13 1.28
C GLY A 339 11.72 3.45 1.44
N SER A 340 11.94 2.78 2.56
CA SER A 340 13.19 2.09 2.88
C SER A 340 13.45 0.88 1.98
N GLN A 341 12.39 0.21 1.51
CA GLN A 341 12.48 -0.89 0.56
C GLN A 341 12.71 -0.37 -0.85
N TRP A 342 11.93 0.65 -1.25
CA TRP A 342 12.01 1.27 -2.57
C TRP A 342 13.40 1.86 -2.84
N LEU A 343 14.00 2.51 -1.84
CA LEU A 343 15.36 3.06 -1.91
C LEU A 343 16.46 2.04 -1.62
N GLY A 344 16.10 0.80 -1.24
CA GLY A 344 17.08 -0.27 -0.97
C GLY A 344 17.91 -0.09 0.31
N VAL A 345 17.40 0.68 1.28
CA VAL A 345 18.11 1.01 2.54
C VAL A 345 17.61 0.24 3.76
N LYS A 346 16.54 -0.57 3.63
CA LYS A 346 15.96 -1.36 4.74
C LYS A 346 17.01 -2.15 5.54
N GLY A 347 17.94 -2.81 4.85
CA GLY A 347 18.97 -3.63 5.50
C GLY A 347 20.21 -2.87 6.00
N LEU A 348 20.27 -1.55 5.85
CA LEU A 348 21.47 -0.76 6.16
C LEU A 348 21.86 -0.86 7.63
N LYS A 349 20.89 -0.81 8.54
CA LYS A 349 21.11 -0.88 9.99
C LYS A 349 21.75 -2.20 10.43
N ASP A 350 21.42 -3.31 9.76
CA ASP A 350 21.87 -4.65 10.14
C ASP A 350 23.04 -5.18 9.30
N LYS A 351 23.36 -4.50 8.20
CA LYS A 351 24.44 -4.91 7.28
C LYS A 351 25.80 -4.88 7.97
N ARG A 352 26.43 -6.05 8.13
CA ARG A 352 27.75 -6.17 8.75
C ARG A 352 28.85 -5.75 7.79
N PHE A 353 29.83 -5.01 8.31
CA PHE A 353 31.05 -4.61 7.61
C PHE A 353 32.26 -5.15 8.36
N ASP A 354 33.32 -5.48 7.61
CA ASP A 354 34.60 -5.83 8.19
C ASP A 354 35.18 -4.58 8.89
N PRO A 355 35.35 -4.59 10.23
CA PRO A 355 35.76 -3.41 10.98
C PRO A 355 37.22 -3.01 10.68
N VAL A 356 38.05 -3.92 10.17
CA VAL A 356 39.43 -3.63 9.77
C VAL A 356 39.43 -2.88 8.43
N LYS A 357 38.58 -3.29 7.49
CA LYS A 357 38.49 -2.65 6.16
C LYS A 357 37.66 -1.36 6.18
N PHE A 358 36.64 -1.28 7.03
CA PHE A 358 35.71 -0.16 7.10
C PHE A 358 35.53 0.33 8.55
N PRO A 359 36.59 0.86 9.19
CA PRO A 359 36.55 1.23 10.61
C PRO A 359 35.52 2.33 10.93
N GLY A 360 35.19 3.19 9.96
CA GLY A 360 34.16 4.23 10.12
C GLY A 360 32.72 3.72 10.03
N MET A 361 32.49 2.49 9.54
CA MET A 361 31.14 1.94 9.30
C MET A 361 30.55 1.30 10.55
N THR A 362 30.52 2.06 11.64
CA THR A 362 29.98 1.66 12.94
C THR A 362 28.45 1.46 12.88
N PRO A 363 27.84 0.68 13.80
CA PRO A 363 26.38 0.62 13.94
C PRO A 363 25.73 2.01 14.02
N GLU A 364 26.36 2.93 14.74
CA GLU A 364 25.89 4.28 14.95
C GLU A 364 25.89 5.12 13.66
N VAL A 365 26.95 4.99 12.84
CA VAL A 365 27.02 5.64 11.53
C VAL A 365 25.96 5.06 10.59
N ARG A 366 25.77 3.74 10.56
CA ARG A 366 24.74 3.09 9.73
C ARG A 366 23.33 3.50 10.13
N ALA A 367 23.06 3.65 11.42
CA ALA A 367 21.79 4.19 11.92
C ALA A 367 21.59 5.65 11.47
N ALA A 368 22.63 6.49 11.60
CA ALA A 368 22.58 7.87 11.15
C ALA A 368 22.34 8.00 9.63
N MET A 369 23.00 7.18 8.81
CA MET A 369 22.79 7.14 7.36
C MET A 369 21.34 6.75 7.01
N TYR A 370 20.76 5.78 7.72
CA TYR A 370 19.36 5.43 7.52
C TYR A 370 18.42 6.59 7.88
N ASP A 371 18.70 7.28 8.99
CA ASP A 371 17.87 8.39 9.45
C ASP A 371 17.98 9.60 8.51
N GLU A 372 19.12 9.85 7.86
CA GLU A 372 19.26 10.86 6.80
C GLU A 372 18.33 10.58 5.62
N VAL A 373 18.34 9.34 5.11
CA VAL A 373 17.48 8.94 3.99
C VAL A 373 16.00 9.05 4.37
N TRP A 374 15.65 8.69 5.61
CA TRP A 374 14.31 8.89 6.14
C TRP A 374 13.91 10.37 6.13
N LEU A 375 14.74 11.26 6.68
CA LEU A 375 14.45 12.70 6.76
C LEU A 375 14.34 13.34 5.37
N LEU A 376 15.18 12.93 4.42
CA LEU A 376 15.08 13.37 3.03
C LEU A 376 13.75 12.93 2.40
N PHE A 377 13.39 11.65 2.57
CA PHE A 377 12.11 11.13 2.09
C PHE A 377 10.92 11.87 2.71
N ASP A 378 10.94 12.03 4.03
CA ASP A 378 9.89 12.70 4.78
C ASP A 378 9.72 14.17 4.35
N SER A 379 10.83 14.90 4.17
CA SER A 379 10.83 16.27 3.66
C SER A 379 10.19 16.38 2.28
N ILE A 380 10.55 15.48 1.35
CA ILE A 380 10.02 15.47 -0.01
C ILE A 380 8.51 15.16 -0.01
N VAL A 381 8.10 14.14 0.73
CA VAL A 381 6.70 13.69 0.76
C VAL A 381 5.80 14.68 1.50
N ARG A 382 6.17 15.13 2.70
CA ARG A 382 5.33 16.03 3.51
C ARG A 382 5.18 17.41 2.86
N SER A 383 6.24 17.92 2.24
CA SER A 383 6.22 19.23 1.59
C SER A 383 5.72 19.17 0.14
N ASN A 384 5.35 17.97 -0.35
CA ASN A 384 4.93 17.74 -1.73
C ASN A 384 5.94 18.28 -2.75
N HIS A 385 7.23 18.06 -2.49
CA HIS A 385 8.30 18.41 -3.42
C HIS A 385 8.31 17.47 -4.64
N SER A 386 9.04 17.88 -5.69
CA SER A 386 9.24 17.03 -6.86
C SER A 386 9.89 15.69 -6.48
N ILE A 387 9.38 14.58 -7.01
CA ILE A 387 10.00 13.27 -6.87
C ILE A 387 11.43 13.23 -7.44
N MET A 388 11.76 14.15 -8.35
CA MET A 388 13.12 14.27 -8.89
C MET A 388 14.15 14.63 -7.81
N ASN A 389 13.71 15.23 -6.69
CA ASN A 389 14.60 15.60 -5.59
C ASN A 389 15.24 14.36 -4.93
N PHE A 390 14.69 13.15 -5.09
CA PHE A 390 15.40 11.93 -4.68
C PHE A 390 16.69 11.67 -5.47
N ILE A 391 16.86 12.31 -6.64
CA ILE A 391 17.99 12.14 -7.55
C ILE A 391 18.89 13.39 -7.56
N ASN A 392 18.29 14.59 -7.53
CA ASN A 392 19.01 15.84 -7.79
C ASN A 392 18.82 16.93 -6.72
N SER A 393 18.48 16.55 -5.47
CA SER A 393 18.42 17.51 -4.36
C SER A 393 19.77 18.19 -4.13
N ASP A 394 19.74 19.50 -3.88
CA ASP A 394 20.89 20.31 -3.46
C ASP A 394 21.04 20.40 -1.94
N TYR A 395 20.20 19.68 -1.19
CA TYR A 395 20.22 19.59 0.27
C TYR A 395 20.08 18.14 0.77
N THR A 396 20.54 17.91 2.00
CA THR A 396 20.45 16.65 2.76
C THR A 396 20.33 16.96 4.26
N PHE A 397 20.13 15.94 5.09
CA PHE A 397 20.02 16.04 6.54
C PHE A 397 21.24 15.41 7.21
N LEU A 398 21.98 16.18 7.99
CA LEU A 398 23.19 15.69 8.66
C LEU A 398 23.05 15.82 10.18
N ASN A 399 23.50 14.79 10.90
CA ASN A 399 23.77 14.88 12.33
C ASN A 399 25.28 14.92 12.59
N GLU A 400 25.68 15.10 13.85
CA GLU A 400 27.09 15.19 14.24
C GLU A 400 27.93 13.99 13.75
N LYS A 401 27.35 12.79 13.68
CA LYS A 401 28.06 11.58 13.25
C LYS A 401 28.32 11.58 11.75
N LEU A 402 27.33 11.97 10.95
CA LEU A 402 27.49 12.07 9.49
C LEU A 402 28.36 13.25 9.09
N ALA A 403 28.31 14.37 9.81
CA ALA A 403 29.10 15.55 9.50
C ALA A 403 30.62 15.38 9.73
N LYS A 404 31.03 14.30 10.41
CA LYS A 404 32.43 13.94 10.66
C LYS A 404 33.03 13.05 9.57
N ILE A 405 32.21 12.56 8.65
CA ILE A 405 32.59 11.75 7.49
C ILE A 405 32.76 12.69 6.31
#